data_AF-A0A511QH24-F1
#
_entry.id   AF-A0A511QH24-F1
#
_cell.length_a   1.000
_cell.length_b   1.000
_cell.length_c   1.000
_cell.angle_alpha   90.00
_cell.angle_beta   90.00
_cell.angle_gamma   90.00
#
_symmetry.space_group_name_H-M   'P 1'
#
loop_
_entity.id
_entity.type
_entity.pdbx_description
1 polymer ?
#
loop_
_entity_poly.entity_id
_entity_poly.type
_entity_poly.pdbx_seq_one_letter_code
_entity_poly.pdbx_strand_id
1 'polypeptide(L)'
;MESILKMYLFTKKFLIALLFGLSFNSFADSARVYCATVDGSDWEWLYEQDGSDTEISGEWGIHIVNAQVGFRYLTISLQEYQYLQNRCDAMGMVAHPAENAFSDWYIFQIQFVKGQTIFAPGYYSRLSHPFSGLM
;
A
#
# COMPACT_ATOMS: atom_id res chain seq x y z
N MET A 1 -44.17 -28.87 25.50
CA MET A 1 -43.94 -27.45 25.19
C MET A 1 -42.50 -27.01 25.51
N GLU A 2 -41.88 -27.53 26.59
CA GLU A 2 -40.50 -27.19 26.99
C GLU A 2 -39.39 -27.63 26.01
N SER A 3 -39.58 -28.74 25.28
CA SER A 3 -38.54 -29.29 24.39
C SER A 3 -38.27 -28.44 23.15
N ILE A 4 -39.28 -27.74 22.63
CA ILE A 4 -39.16 -26.87 21.45
C ILE A 4 -38.41 -25.58 21.82
N LEU A 5 -38.62 -25.07 23.04
CA LEU A 5 -37.96 -23.87 23.56
C LEU A 5 -36.45 -24.07 23.74
N LYS A 6 -36.05 -25.25 24.26
CA LYS A 6 -34.63 -25.63 24.42
C LYS A 6 -33.91 -25.75 23.08
N MET A 7 -34.58 -26.28 22.06
CA MET A 7 -34.02 -26.38 20.71
C MET A 7 -33.76 -24.99 20.13
N TYR A 8 -34.71 -24.06 20.24
CA TYR A 8 -34.60 -22.68 19.75
C TYR A 8 -33.48 -21.87 20.45
N LEU A 9 -33.30 -22.07 21.76
CA LEU A 9 -32.23 -21.46 22.55
C LEU A 9 -30.85 -22.03 22.20
N PHE A 10 -30.76 -23.31 21.84
CA PHE A 10 -29.51 -23.96 21.43
C PHE A 10 -29.07 -23.50 20.03
N THR A 11 -30.01 -23.34 19.09
CA THR A 11 -29.71 -22.84 17.73
C THR A 11 -29.29 -21.36 17.72
N LYS A 12 -29.89 -20.51 18.58
CA LYS A 12 -29.50 -19.10 18.73
C LYS A 12 -28.08 -18.91 19.28
N LYS A 13 -27.66 -19.74 20.24
CA LYS A 13 -26.30 -19.69 20.80
C LYS A 13 -25.25 -20.11 19.78
N PHE A 14 -25.58 -21.07 18.91
CA PHE A 14 -24.69 -21.53 17.85
C PHE A 14 -24.50 -20.47 16.75
N LEU A 15 -25.57 -19.74 16.39
CA LEU A 15 -25.50 -18.65 15.41
C LEU A 15 -24.64 -17.46 15.89
N ILE A 16 -24.67 -17.13 17.18
CA ILE A 16 -23.85 -16.04 17.74
C ILE A 16 -22.36 -16.43 17.78
N ALA A 17 -22.04 -17.70 18.08
CA ALA A 17 -20.67 -18.18 18.08
C ALA A 17 -20.04 -18.21 16.66
N LEU A 18 -20.85 -18.48 15.63
CA LEU A 18 -20.39 -18.49 14.24
C LEU A 18 -20.05 -17.09 13.70
N LEU A 19 -20.73 -16.05 14.17
CA LEU A 19 -20.51 -14.66 13.75
C LEU A 19 -19.23 -14.03 14.35
N PHE A 20 -18.75 -14.53 15.49
CA PHE A 20 -17.49 -14.06 16.11
C PHE A 20 -16.22 -14.70 15.50
N GLY A 21 -16.37 -15.71 14.63
CA GLY A 21 -15.23 -16.41 14.00
C GLY A 21 -14.73 -15.80 12.69
N LEU A 22 -15.40 -14.76 12.17
CA LEU A 22 -15.09 -14.14 10.86
C LEU A 22 -14.44 -12.76 11.00
N SER A 23 -13.61 -12.56 12.04
CA SER A 23 -12.72 -11.40 12.12
C SER A 23 -11.57 -11.61 11.13
N PHE A 24 -11.80 -11.28 9.86
CA PHE A 24 -10.71 -11.19 8.88
C PHE A 24 -9.80 -10.03 9.28
N ASN A 25 -8.55 -10.35 9.65
CA ASN A 25 -7.51 -9.34 9.79
C ASN A 25 -7.20 -8.79 8.39
N SER A 26 -7.80 -7.66 8.05
CA SER A 26 -7.34 -6.81 6.96
C SER A 26 -6.04 -6.17 7.44
N PHE A 27 -4.91 -6.78 7.07
CA PHE A 27 -3.62 -6.10 7.16
C PHE A 27 -3.55 -5.17 5.96
N ALA A 28 -3.82 -3.88 6.18
CA ALA A 28 -3.42 -2.87 5.22
C ALA A 28 -1.89 -2.86 5.22
N ASP A 29 -1.27 -3.15 4.08
CA ASP A 29 0.18 -3.05 3.96
C ASP A 29 0.56 -1.57 4.09
N SER A 30 1.54 -1.29 4.95
CA SER A 30 2.06 0.07 5.16
C SER A 30 3.31 0.30 4.33
N ALA A 31 3.56 1.57 4.03
CA ALA A 31 4.78 2.03 3.42
C ALA A 31 5.27 3.29 4.12
N ARG A 32 6.58 3.45 4.16
CA ARG A 32 7.23 4.69 4.54
C ARG A 32 7.43 5.57 3.31
N VAL A 33 7.45 6.88 3.51
CA VAL A 33 7.62 7.84 2.41
C VAL A 33 8.97 8.50 2.50
N TYR A 34 9.64 8.62 1.37
CA TYR A 34 10.82 9.46 1.19
C TYR A 34 10.63 10.38 0.00
N CYS A 35 11.37 11.48 -0.01
CA CYS A 35 11.44 12.41 -1.11
C CYS A 35 12.75 12.14 -1.87
N ALA A 36 12.70 12.07 -3.19
CA ALA A 36 13.88 11.87 -4.00
C ALA A 36 13.88 12.73 -5.26
N THR A 37 15.08 12.99 -5.76
CA THR A 37 15.28 13.55 -7.10
C THR A 37 14.71 12.61 -8.17
N VAL A 38 14.25 13.16 -9.30
CA VAL A 38 13.63 12.38 -10.38
C VAL A 38 14.57 11.31 -10.96
N ASP A 39 15.88 11.54 -10.90
CA ASP A 39 16.91 10.60 -11.34
C ASP A 39 17.39 9.63 -10.25
N GLY A 40 16.92 9.79 -9.01
CA GLY A 40 17.28 8.95 -7.87
C GLY A 40 18.68 9.19 -7.32
N SER A 41 19.34 10.30 -7.68
CA SER A 41 20.70 10.61 -7.24
C SER A 41 20.80 11.06 -5.78
N ASP A 42 19.73 11.67 -5.27
CA ASP A 42 19.59 12.15 -3.90
C ASP A 42 18.20 11.84 -3.36
N TRP A 43 18.12 11.55 -2.05
CA TRP A 43 16.88 11.21 -1.35
C TRP A 43 16.96 11.49 0.15
N GLU A 44 15.81 11.76 0.77
CA GLU A 44 15.67 12.03 2.19
C GLU A 44 14.33 11.48 2.71
N TRP A 45 14.33 10.92 3.92
CA TRP A 45 13.10 10.39 4.53
C TRP A 45 12.13 11.52 4.83
N LEU A 46 10.85 11.27 4.59
CA LEU A 46 9.81 12.25 4.93
C LEU A 46 9.38 12.01 6.38
N TYR A 47 9.78 12.91 7.27
CA TYR A 47 9.44 12.84 8.69
C TYR A 47 8.20 13.66 9.07
N GLU A 48 7.44 13.16 10.04
CA GLU A 48 6.41 13.90 10.75
C GLU A 48 7.00 14.90 11.75
N GLN A 49 6.17 15.77 12.32
CA GLN A 49 6.63 16.84 13.24
C GLN A 49 7.30 16.31 14.51
N ASP A 50 6.94 15.09 14.94
CA ASP A 50 7.52 14.42 16.09
C ASP A 50 8.80 13.63 15.76
N GLY A 51 9.25 13.68 14.49
CA GLY A 51 10.43 12.97 14.00
C GLY A 51 10.19 11.50 13.64
N SER A 52 8.94 11.02 13.69
CA SER A 52 8.60 9.68 13.19
C SER A 52 8.56 9.64 11.66
N ASP A 53 8.73 8.44 11.09
CA ASP A 53 8.60 8.22 9.64
C ASP A 53 7.15 8.50 9.21
N THR A 54 6.97 9.16 8.05
CA THR A 54 5.64 9.28 7.45
C THR A 54 5.21 7.90 6.92
N GLU A 55 4.21 7.30 7.56
CA GLU A 55 3.61 6.04 7.16
C GLU A 55 2.27 6.24 6.44
N ILE A 56 2.08 5.49 5.36
CA ILE A 56 0.85 5.48 4.55
C ILE A 56 0.40 4.05 4.31
N SER A 57 -0.87 3.89 3.96
CA SER A 57 -1.42 2.60 3.54
C SER A 57 -1.73 2.61 2.05
N GLY A 58 -1.56 1.47 1.39
CA GLY A 58 -1.90 1.35 -0.03
C GLY A 58 -1.92 -0.10 -0.49
N GLU A 59 -2.03 -0.27 -1.80
CA GLU A 59 -1.99 -1.60 -2.44
C GLU A 59 -0.70 -1.77 -3.23
N TRP A 60 0.18 -2.66 -2.77
CA TRP A 60 1.41 -2.98 -3.51
C TRP A 60 1.09 -3.74 -4.79
N GLY A 61 1.81 -3.41 -5.86
CA GLY A 61 1.67 -4.06 -7.16
C GLY A 61 2.99 -4.19 -7.90
N ILE A 62 2.95 -4.95 -8.99
CA ILE A 62 4.06 -5.09 -9.93
C ILE A 62 3.54 -4.71 -11.32
N HIS A 63 4.15 -3.70 -11.93
CA HIS A 63 3.88 -3.36 -13.32
C HIS A 63 4.82 -4.15 -14.21
N ILE A 64 4.26 -4.89 -15.15
CA ILE A 64 5.00 -5.74 -16.07
C ILE A 64 5.17 -4.95 -17.37
N VAL A 65 6.40 -4.52 -17.64
CA VAL A 65 6.74 -3.82 -18.89
C VAL A 65 6.83 -4.83 -20.04
N ASN A 66 7.46 -5.98 -19.77
CA ASN A 66 7.52 -7.12 -20.68
C ASN A 66 7.85 -8.41 -19.88
N ALA A 67 8.03 -9.54 -20.59
CA ALA A 67 8.27 -10.84 -19.96
C ALA A 67 9.52 -10.90 -19.05
N GLN A 68 10.48 -10.00 -19.23
CA GLN A 68 11.76 -9.99 -18.51
C GLN A 68 11.88 -8.84 -17.52
N VAL A 69 11.04 -7.80 -17.63
CA VAL A 69 11.20 -6.54 -16.90
C VAL A 69 9.87 -6.08 -16.31
N GLY A 70 9.91 -5.78 -15.02
CA GLY A 70 8.84 -5.06 -14.32
C GLY A 70 9.39 -4.10 -13.27
N PHE A 71 8.50 -3.48 -12.51
CA PHE A 71 8.85 -2.65 -11.34
C PHE A 71 7.73 -2.72 -10.31
N ARG A 72 8.06 -2.51 -9.03
CA ARG A 72 7.05 -2.44 -7.96
C ARG A 72 6.53 -1.02 -7.79
N TYR A 73 5.28 -0.93 -7.38
CA TYR A 73 4.62 0.33 -7.07
C TYR A 73 3.66 0.17 -5.91
N LEU A 74 3.30 1.29 -5.28
CA LEU A 74 2.23 1.36 -4.29
C LEU A 74 1.07 2.20 -4.84
N THR A 75 -0.14 1.65 -4.86
CA THR A 75 -1.33 2.39 -5.26
C THR A 75 -1.89 3.19 -4.09
N ILE A 76 -2.07 4.50 -4.30
CA ILE A 76 -2.71 5.42 -3.34
C ILE A 76 -3.66 6.39 -4.04
N SER A 77 -4.50 7.06 -3.27
CA SER A 77 -5.43 8.06 -3.81
C SER A 77 -4.71 9.32 -4.31
N LEU A 78 -5.32 10.03 -5.27
CA LEU A 78 -4.83 11.34 -5.72
C LEU A 78 -4.64 12.33 -4.55
N GLN A 79 -5.58 12.36 -3.61
CA GLN A 79 -5.52 13.29 -2.47
C GLN A 79 -4.32 13.01 -1.57
N GLU A 80 -4.07 11.73 -1.28
CA GLU A 80 -2.94 11.31 -0.46
C GLU A 80 -1.61 11.58 -1.16
N TYR A 81 -1.50 11.27 -2.46
CA TYR A 81 -0.31 11.60 -3.23
C TYR A 81 -0.05 13.12 -3.27
N GLN A 82 -1.08 13.94 -3.46
CA GLN A 82 -0.94 15.40 -3.45
C GLN A 82 -0.46 15.94 -2.09
N TYR A 83 -0.93 15.35 -0.99
CA TYR A 83 -0.45 15.70 0.35
C TYR A 83 1.05 15.41 0.52
N LEU A 84 1.49 14.21 0.12
CA LEU A 84 2.89 13.81 0.20
C LEU A 84 3.77 14.63 -0.75
N GLN A 85 3.34 14.81 -2.00
CA GLN A 85 4.10 15.52 -3.02
C GLN A 85 4.31 16.98 -2.63
N ASN A 86 3.30 17.66 -2.07
CA ASN A 86 3.45 19.05 -1.60
C ASN A 86 4.54 19.18 -0.51
N ARG A 87 4.73 18.16 0.34
CA ARG A 87 5.82 18.14 1.33
C ARG A 87 7.18 17.96 0.65
N CYS A 88 7.28 17.08 -0.35
CA CYS A 88 8.51 16.88 -1.11
C CYS A 88 8.85 18.06 -2.06
N ASP A 89 7.85 18.81 -2.52
CA ASP A 89 8.04 20.01 -3.35
C ASP A 89 8.82 21.09 -2.59
N ALA A 90 8.66 21.18 -1.27
CA ALA A 90 9.44 22.09 -0.42
C ALA A 90 10.96 21.78 -0.45
N MET A 91 11.33 20.56 -0.85
CA MET A 91 12.71 20.08 -1.01
C MET A 91 13.15 20.05 -2.48
N GLY A 92 12.26 20.39 -3.42
CA GLY A 92 12.51 20.25 -4.86
C GLY A 92 12.57 18.80 -5.34
N MET A 93 11.87 17.89 -4.65
CA MET A 93 11.92 16.44 -4.85
C MET A 93 10.53 15.83 -5.09
N VAL A 94 10.48 14.55 -5.45
CA VAL A 94 9.26 13.77 -5.72
C VAL A 94 9.04 12.75 -4.61
N ALA A 95 7.78 12.51 -4.25
CA ALA A 95 7.44 11.52 -3.24
C ALA A 95 7.56 10.08 -3.77
N HIS A 96 8.16 9.20 -2.97
CA HIS A 96 8.34 7.77 -3.26
C HIS A 96 7.96 6.90 -2.05
N PRO A 97 7.39 5.69 -2.28
CA PRO A 97 7.13 4.72 -1.23
C PRO A 97 8.33 3.78 -1.00
N ALA A 98 8.48 3.31 0.24
CA ALA A 98 9.40 2.28 0.66
C ALA A 98 8.70 1.27 1.58
N GLU A 99 8.96 -0.02 1.41
CA GLU A 99 8.52 -1.04 2.38
C GLU A 99 9.32 -0.91 3.69
N ASN A 100 10.62 -0.59 3.58
CA ASN A 100 11.52 -0.41 4.70
C ASN A 100 12.81 0.31 4.27
N ALA A 101 13.73 0.55 5.21
CA ALA A 101 14.97 1.27 4.96
C ALA A 101 15.95 0.59 3.98
N PHE A 102 15.73 -0.67 3.64
CA PHE A 102 16.57 -1.45 2.72
C PHE A 102 15.81 -1.87 1.45
N SER A 103 14.62 -1.32 1.21
CA SER A 103 13.84 -1.69 0.02
C SER A 103 14.49 -1.15 -1.25
N ASP A 104 14.17 -1.81 -2.37
CA ASP A 104 14.40 -1.28 -3.70
C ASP A 104 13.65 0.04 -3.93
N TRP A 105 13.96 0.72 -5.03
CA TRP A 105 13.26 1.93 -5.42
C TRP A 105 11.91 1.60 -6.05
N TYR A 106 10.84 2.16 -5.50
CA TYR A 106 9.46 1.98 -5.95
C TYR A 106 8.84 3.33 -6.29
N ILE A 107 7.73 3.33 -7.04
CA ILE A 107 6.98 4.54 -7.39
C ILE A 107 5.52 4.44 -6.97
N PHE A 108 4.84 5.58 -6.88
CA PHE A 108 3.40 5.59 -6.66
C PHE A 108 2.63 5.31 -7.96
N GLN A 109 1.56 4.52 -7.86
CA GLN A 109 0.45 4.51 -8.79
C GLN A 109 -0.69 5.34 -8.19
N ILE A 110 -1.05 6.42 -8.86
CA ILE A 110 -2.05 7.37 -8.38
C ILE A 110 -3.40 6.97 -8.92
N GLN A 111 -4.37 6.68 -8.04
CA GLN A 111 -5.73 6.37 -8.42
C GLN A 111 -6.64 7.60 -8.37
N PHE A 112 -7.27 7.90 -9.49
CA PHE A 112 -8.28 8.96 -9.63
C PHE A 112 -9.66 8.45 -9.21
N VAL A 113 -10.55 9.36 -8.82
CA VAL A 113 -11.95 9.07 -8.42
C VAL A 113 -12.72 8.25 -9.47
N LYS A 114 -12.37 8.39 -10.76
CA LYS A 114 -12.99 7.66 -11.88
C LYS A 114 -12.37 6.28 -12.16
N GLY A 115 -11.49 5.79 -11.29
CA GLY A 115 -10.80 4.49 -11.42
C GLY A 115 -9.61 4.47 -12.37
N GLN A 116 -9.32 5.57 -13.07
CA GLN A 116 -8.11 5.72 -13.88
C GLN A 116 -6.89 5.76 -12.96
N THR A 117 -5.76 5.24 -13.45
CA THR A 117 -4.49 5.30 -12.73
C THR A 117 -3.38 5.87 -13.60
N ILE A 118 -2.43 6.57 -12.98
CA ILE A 118 -1.18 6.99 -13.61
C ILE A 118 -0.02 6.67 -12.67
N PHE A 119 1.19 6.52 -13.22
CA PHE A 119 2.39 6.43 -12.39
C PHE A 119 2.94 7.82 -12.11
N ALA A 120 3.33 8.06 -10.85
CA ALA A 120 4.07 9.24 -10.46
C ALA A 120 5.44 9.28 -11.18
N PRO A 121 6.01 10.46 -11.45
CA PRO A 121 7.38 10.56 -11.96
C PRO A 121 8.37 10.05 -10.91
N GLY A 122 9.60 9.75 -11.36
CA GLY A 122 10.70 9.39 -10.47
C GLY A 122 11.44 8.11 -10.87
N TYR A 123 12.48 7.78 -10.11
CA TYR A 123 13.32 6.61 -10.33
C TYR A 123 12.72 5.34 -9.68
N TYR A 124 12.88 4.19 -10.34
CA TYR A 124 12.48 2.89 -9.81
C TYR A 124 13.46 1.78 -10.19
N SER A 125 13.61 0.80 -9.29
CA SER A 125 14.39 -0.40 -9.53
C SER A 125 13.68 -1.29 -10.56
N ARG A 126 14.45 -1.82 -11.52
CA ARG A 126 13.94 -2.83 -12.46
C ARG A 126 13.99 -4.20 -11.82
N LEU A 127 12.84 -4.86 -11.76
CA LEU A 127 12.73 -6.27 -11.44
C LEU A 127 13.05 -7.10 -12.68
N SER A 128 14.06 -7.96 -12.59
CA SER A 128 14.35 -8.96 -13.61
C SER A 128 13.51 -10.22 -13.36
N HIS A 129 12.90 -10.76 -14.41
CA HIS A 129 12.03 -11.96 -14.34
C HIS A 129 10.91 -11.83 -13.29
N PRO A 130 9.96 -10.88 -13.47
CA PRO A 130 8.91 -10.60 -12.48
C PRO A 130 7.97 -11.79 -12.20
N PHE A 131 8.02 -12.84 -13.01
CA PHE A 131 7.23 -14.07 -12.85
C PHE A 131 7.95 -15.19 -12.07
N SER A 132 9.24 -15.04 -11.75
CA SER A 132 10.04 -16.13 -11.16
C SER A 132 9.61 -16.54 -9.75
N GLY A 133 8.88 -15.69 -9.01
CA GLY A 133 8.33 -15.98 -7.69
C GLY A 133 6.85 -16.39 -7.66
N LEU A 134 6.22 -16.63 -8.82
CA LEU A 134 4.80 -17.01 -8.93
C LEU A 134 4.58 -18.49 -9.32
N MET A 135 5.64 -19.31 -9.31
CA MET A 135 5.59 -20.77 -9.58
C MET A 135 5.97 -21.57 -8.34
#